data_AF-A0A3M7TWT6-F1
#
_entry.id   AF-A0A3M7TWT6-F1
#
_cell.length_a   1.000
_cell.length_b   1.000
_cell.length_c   1.000
_cell.angle_alpha   90.00
_cell.angle_beta   90.00
_cell.angle_gamma   90.00
#
_symmetry.space_group_name_H-M   'P 1'
#
loop_
_entity.id
_entity.type
_entity.pdbx_description
1 polymer ?
#
loop_
_entity_poly.entity_id
_entity_poly.type
_entity_poly.pdbx_seq_one_letter_code
_entity_poly.pdbx_strand_id
1 'polypeptide(L)'
;MHTYVKRSLSMFLALIVMLIALPVSEVEANTYDWNIYSNSIEYKQTGQSFTNRSCGQVNNATQGFFRLPNTSSSQTIASYPIDHRSVELDFGSCSTYGMTHVLARHAPEHFIGNPTPVQSFFNPGRSLGNYEAIIGDIIAQNRTQIANYGFTSNGTVVYGNVSQGSVRLVIKGGKVITMYPSGWGLGERQY
;
A
#
# COMPACT_ATOMS: atom_id res chain seq x y z
N MET A 1 33.58 -13.63 75.98
CA MET A 1 32.15 -13.34 75.74
C MET A 1 31.93 -13.42 74.23
N HIS A 2 30.96 -14.23 73.80
CA HIS A 2 30.38 -14.48 72.46
C HIS A 2 30.86 -13.62 71.26
N THR A 3 31.02 -14.11 70.02
CA THR A 3 30.16 -15.06 69.29
C THR A 3 30.84 -15.56 68.01
N TYR A 4 30.54 -16.81 67.63
CA TYR A 4 30.82 -17.44 66.33
C TYR A 4 30.08 -16.75 65.16
N VAL A 5 30.69 -16.72 63.97
CA VAL A 5 29.94 -16.76 62.69
C VAL A 5 30.65 -17.68 61.69
N LYS A 6 30.04 -18.84 61.44
CA LYS A 6 30.23 -19.70 60.25
C LYS A 6 29.48 -19.09 59.07
N ARG A 7 30.08 -19.01 57.88
CA ARG A 7 29.41 -19.13 56.56
C ARG A 7 30.46 -19.60 55.53
N SER A 8 30.46 -20.87 55.15
CA SER A 8 29.64 -21.50 54.09
C SER A 8 30.13 -21.19 52.67
N LEU A 9 30.83 -22.19 52.14
CA LEU A 9 31.08 -22.58 50.76
C LEU A 9 29.97 -22.17 49.77
N SER A 10 30.35 -21.63 48.61
CA SER A 10 29.50 -21.62 47.42
C SER A 10 30.38 -21.73 46.17
N MET A 11 30.40 -22.94 45.62
CA MET A 11 30.93 -23.25 44.29
C MET A 11 30.19 -22.43 43.24
N PHE A 12 30.92 -21.69 42.40
CA PHE A 12 30.38 -21.11 41.18
C PHE A 12 30.55 -22.11 40.04
N LEU A 13 29.43 -22.70 39.60
CA LEU A 13 29.32 -23.52 38.40
C LEU A 13 29.07 -22.56 37.22
N ALA A 14 30.05 -22.42 36.33
CA ALA A 14 29.90 -21.64 35.10
C ALA A 14 29.18 -22.48 34.03
N LEU A 15 27.92 -22.16 33.75
CA LEU A 15 27.15 -22.75 32.66
C LEU A 15 27.34 -21.88 31.40
N ILE A 16 28.16 -22.35 30.47
CA ILE A 16 28.30 -21.74 29.13
C ILE A 16 27.11 -22.21 28.29
N VAL A 17 26.16 -21.32 28.04
CA VAL A 17 25.06 -21.54 27.09
C VAL A 17 25.61 -21.22 25.68
N MET A 18 25.92 -22.26 24.91
CA MET A 18 26.11 -22.15 23.46
C MET A 18 24.77 -21.77 22.82
N LEU A 19 24.61 -20.51 22.42
CA LEU A 19 23.57 -20.10 21.48
C LEU A 19 23.91 -20.66 20.10
N ILE A 20 23.24 -21.75 19.74
CA ILE A 20 23.17 -22.25 18.38
C ILE A 20 22.34 -21.23 17.60
N ALA A 21 23.00 -20.40 16.79
CA ALA A 21 22.33 -19.57 15.79
C ALA A 21 21.69 -20.50 14.76
N LEU A 22 20.38 -20.73 14.90
CA LEU A 22 19.62 -21.39 13.86
C LEU A 22 19.60 -20.48 12.62
N PRO A 23 19.77 -21.03 11.41
CA PRO A 23 19.57 -20.27 10.19
C PRO A 23 18.13 -19.79 10.18
N VAL A 24 17.95 -18.47 10.28
CA VAL A 24 16.67 -17.82 10.01
C VAL A 24 16.39 -18.11 8.54
N SER A 25 15.48 -19.03 8.28
CA SER A 25 14.89 -19.17 6.96
C SER A 25 14.30 -17.81 6.62
N GLU A 26 14.91 -17.10 5.66
CA GLU A 26 14.27 -15.97 5.02
C GLU A 26 12.97 -16.53 4.45
N VAL A 27 11.86 -16.18 5.09
CA VAL A 27 10.55 -16.40 4.52
C VAL A 27 10.58 -15.61 3.23
N GLU A 28 10.80 -16.29 2.10
CA GLU A 28 10.50 -15.71 0.78
C GLU A 28 9.11 -15.12 0.94
N ALA A 29 9.03 -13.80 0.94
CA ALA A 29 7.76 -13.12 1.08
C ALA A 29 6.91 -13.68 -0.05
N ASN A 30 5.87 -14.47 0.29
CA ASN A 30 4.95 -15.06 -0.66
C ASN A 30 4.49 -13.93 -1.59
N THR A 31 5.13 -13.79 -2.75
CA THR A 31 4.85 -12.71 -3.66
C THR A 31 3.48 -13.04 -4.22
N TYR A 32 2.51 -12.25 -3.79
CA TYR A 32 1.12 -12.37 -4.21
C TYR A 32 1.05 -12.02 -5.69
N ASP A 33 1.29 -13.00 -6.54
CA ASP A 33 1.46 -12.80 -7.96
C ASP A 33 0.12 -12.93 -8.71
N TRP A 34 0.01 -12.21 -9.81
CA TRP A 34 -1.19 -12.14 -10.65
C TRP A 34 -0.89 -12.67 -12.04
N ASN A 35 -1.81 -13.43 -12.61
CA ASN A 35 -1.86 -13.68 -14.04
C ASN A 35 -2.64 -12.55 -14.70
N ILE A 36 -2.11 -11.95 -15.75
CA ILE A 36 -2.82 -10.94 -16.54
C ILE A 36 -3.13 -11.50 -17.93
N TYR A 37 -4.42 -11.60 -18.23
CA TYR A 37 -4.94 -12.00 -19.53
C TYR A 37 -5.44 -10.79 -20.31
N SER A 38 -5.88 -11.03 -21.55
CA SER A 38 -6.40 -9.97 -22.43
C SER A 38 -7.66 -9.29 -21.86
N ASN A 39 -8.53 -10.03 -21.17
CA ASN A 39 -9.83 -9.57 -20.69
C ASN A 39 -10.03 -9.69 -19.18
N SER A 40 -9.02 -10.17 -18.44
CA SER A 40 -9.12 -10.43 -17.01
C SER A 40 -7.75 -10.48 -16.34
N ILE A 41 -7.77 -10.48 -15.02
CA ILE A 41 -6.63 -10.84 -14.16
C ILE A 41 -7.05 -11.98 -13.25
N GLU A 42 -6.12 -12.83 -12.86
CA GLU A 42 -6.35 -13.92 -11.91
C GLU A 42 -5.36 -13.85 -10.77
N TYR A 43 -5.88 -13.98 -9.56
CA TYR A 43 -5.09 -14.02 -8.35
C TYR A 43 -4.50 -15.42 -8.17
N LYS A 44 -3.20 -15.59 -8.41
CA LYS A 44 -2.56 -16.94 -8.46
C LYS A 44 -2.77 -17.74 -7.18
N GLN A 45 -2.83 -17.07 -6.03
CA GLN A 45 -2.98 -17.76 -4.74
C GLN A 45 -4.30 -18.52 -4.61
N THR A 46 -5.40 -17.98 -5.15
CA THR A 46 -6.75 -18.57 -4.99
C THR A 46 -7.38 -19.02 -6.30
N GLY A 47 -6.80 -18.66 -7.45
CA GLY A 47 -7.41 -18.84 -8.76
C GLY A 47 -8.60 -17.91 -9.01
N GLN A 48 -8.84 -16.91 -8.15
CA GLN A 48 -9.94 -15.98 -8.33
C GLN A 48 -9.66 -15.02 -9.50
N SER A 49 -10.54 -15.03 -10.50
CA SER A 49 -10.45 -14.12 -11.64
C SER A 49 -11.32 -12.86 -11.50
N PHE A 50 -10.86 -11.77 -12.11
CA PHE A 50 -11.53 -10.47 -12.19
C PHE A 50 -11.54 -10.00 -13.64
N THR A 51 -12.74 -9.79 -14.20
CA THR A 51 -12.89 -9.29 -15.57
C THR A 51 -12.62 -7.79 -15.64
N ASN A 52 -12.02 -7.36 -16.74
CA ASN A 52 -11.72 -5.95 -16.98
C ASN A 52 -13.00 -5.10 -16.92
N ARG A 53 -12.92 -3.96 -16.24
CA ARG A 53 -13.98 -2.96 -16.11
C ARG A 53 -13.84 -1.86 -17.17
N SER A 54 -14.92 -1.15 -17.43
CA SER A 54 -14.84 0.13 -18.13
C SER A 54 -14.51 1.26 -17.16
N CYS A 55 -13.92 2.35 -17.65
CA CYS A 55 -13.69 3.52 -16.80
C CYS A 55 -15.00 4.10 -16.25
N GLY A 56 -16.11 4.00 -17.00
CA GLY A 56 -17.45 4.37 -16.50
C GLY A 56 -17.88 3.55 -15.28
N GLN A 57 -17.58 2.26 -15.25
CA GLN A 57 -17.86 1.41 -14.07
C GLN A 57 -17.03 1.82 -12.85
N VAL A 58 -15.75 2.14 -13.05
CA VAL A 58 -14.87 2.63 -11.97
C VAL A 58 -15.35 3.98 -11.44
N ASN A 59 -15.72 4.90 -12.34
CA ASN A 59 -16.27 6.20 -11.99
C ASN A 59 -17.55 6.07 -11.17
N ASN A 60 -18.48 5.21 -11.60
CA ASN A 60 -19.74 4.97 -10.89
C ASN A 60 -19.52 4.37 -9.50
N ALA A 61 -18.60 3.41 -9.37
CA ALA A 61 -18.24 2.82 -8.08
C ALA A 61 -17.67 3.87 -7.12
N THR A 62 -16.76 4.72 -7.63
CA THR A 62 -16.14 5.82 -6.86
C THR A 62 -17.19 6.85 -6.45
N GLN A 63 -18.01 7.31 -7.40
CA GLN A 63 -19.08 8.28 -7.16
C GLN A 63 -20.07 7.79 -6.10
N GLY A 64 -20.52 6.54 -6.23
CA GLY A 64 -21.48 5.93 -5.31
C GLY A 64 -20.91 5.79 -3.90
N PHE A 65 -19.66 5.35 -3.78
CA PHE A 65 -19.00 5.19 -2.48
C PHE A 65 -18.86 6.53 -1.74
N PHE A 66 -18.36 7.56 -2.43
CA PHE A 66 -18.14 8.90 -1.85
C PHE A 66 -19.39 9.78 -1.86
N ARG A 67 -20.54 9.25 -2.32
CA ARG A 67 -21.83 9.96 -2.40
C ARG A 67 -21.74 11.31 -3.11
N LEU A 68 -20.96 11.37 -4.20
CA LEU A 68 -20.72 12.62 -4.92
C LEU A 68 -21.92 12.95 -5.83
N PRO A 69 -22.44 14.19 -5.79
CA PRO A 69 -23.61 14.59 -6.59
C PRO A 69 -23.28 14.66 -8.09
N ASN A 70 -22.03 14.96 -8.43
CA ASN A 70 -21.51 14.97 -9.79
C ASN A 70 -20.07 14.45 -9.79
N THR A 71 -19.54 14.15 -10.97
CA THR A 71 -18.18 13.63 -11.14
C THR A 71 -17.39 14.55 -12.06
N SER A 72 -16.58 15.42 -11.47
CA SER A 72 -15.50 16.09 -12.17
C SER A 72 -14.17 15.51 -11.70
N SER A 73 -13.19 15.43 -12.59
CA SER A 73 -11.88 14.85 -12.23
C SER A 73 -11.18 15.63 -11.13
N SER A 74 -11.38 16.95 -11.05
CA SER A 74 -10.83 17.82 -10.02
C SER A 74 -11.68 17.90 -8.75
N GLN A 75 -12.75 17.12 -8.63
CA GLN A 75 -13.55 17.09 -7.41
C GLN A 75 -12.73 16.45 -6.29
N THR A 76 -12.36 17.24 -5.28
CA THR A 76 -11.69 16.73 -4.09
C THR A 76 -12.64 15.84 -3.29
N ILE A 77 -12.15 14.64 -2.96
CA ILE A 77 -12.83 13.63 -2.15
C ILE A 77 -12.36 13.72 -0.70
N ALA A 78 -11.06 13.88 -0.49
CA ALA A 78 -10.46 13.99 0.83
C ALA A 78 -9.28 14.98 0.81
N SER A 79 -9.07 15.63 1.95
CA SER A 79 -7.97 16.57 2.16
C SER A 79 -7.20 16.19 3.42
N TYR A 80 -5.88 16.08 3.29
CA TYR A 80 -4.98 15.66 4.37
C TYR A 80 -4.08 16.85 4.76
N PRO A 81 -4.25 17.46 5.94
CA PRO A 81 -3.49 18.64 6.34
C PRO A 81 -1.99 18.34 6.46
N ILE A 82 -1.15 19.14 5.82
CA ILE A 82 0.32 19.14 5.91
C ILE A 82 0.77 20.58 6.18
N ASP A 83 1.12 20.85 7.43
CA ASP A 83 1.42 22.19 7.96
C ASP A 83 0.29 23.19 7.64
N HIS A 84 0.55 24.19 6.80
CA HIS A 84 -0.40 25.23 6.37
C HIS A 84 -1.06 24.95 5.01
N ARG A 85 -0.88 23.74 4.46
CA ARG A 85 -1.42 23.28 3.18
C ARG A 85 -2.16 21.95 3.36
N SER A 86 -2.74 21.42 2.29
CA SER A 86 -3.33 20.08 2.29
C SER A 86 -2.91 19.30 1.05
N VAL A 87 -2.63 18.01 1.23
CA VAL A 87 -2.64 17.08 0.09
C VAL A 87 -4.08 16.72 -0.21
N GLU A 88 -4.47 16.80 -1.48
CA GLU A 88 -5.80 16.49 -1.96
C GLU A 88 -5.82 15.12 -2.64
N LEU A 89 -6.79 14.31 -2.25
CA LEU A 89 -7.22 13.16 -3.03
C LEU A 89 -8.45 13.58 -3.83
N ASP A 90 -8.27 13.69 -5.13
CA ASP A 90 -9.36 13.98 -6.05
C ASP A 90 -10.00 12.71 -6.60
N PHE A 91 -11.22 12.86 -7.13
CA PHE A 91 -11.91 11.84 -7.92
C PHE A 91 -11.03 11.33 -9.07
N GLY A 92 -10.40 12.25 -9.79
CA GLY A 92 -9.37 11.96 -10.78
C GLY A 92 -9.91 11.42 -12.10
N SER A 93 -9.07 10.66 -12.81
CA SER A 93 -9.50 9.89 -13.98
C SER A 93 -8.74 8.57 -14.06
N CYS A 94 -9.34 7.54 -14.66
CA CYS A 94 -8.74 6.21 -14.75
C CYS A 94 -7.32 6.18 -15.36
N SER A 95 -6.96 7.17 -16.18
CA SER A 95 -5.68 7.21 -16.90
C SER A 95 -4.61 8.10 -16.28
N THR A 96 -4.95 9.05 -15.41
CA THR A 96 -4.01 10.13 -15.05
C THR A 96 -3.70 10.29 -13.57
N TYR A 97 -4.71 10.39 -12.70
CA TYR A 97 -4.48 10.65 -11.27
C TYR A 97 -5.71 10.38 -10.41
N GLY A 98 -5.55 10.49 -9.08
CA GLY A 98 -6.64 10.44 -8.10
C GLY A 98 -7.16 9.04 -7.81
N MET A 99 -8.28 8.96 -7.10
CA MET A 99 -8.85 7.70 -6.63
C MET A 99 -9.21 6.77 -7.80
N THR A 100 -9.86 7.28 -8.84
CA THR A 100 -10.24 6.45 -10.00
C THR A 100 -9.03 5.87 -10.72
N HIS A 101 -7.89 6.56 -10.77
CA HIS A 101 -6.65 6.02 -11.31
C HIS A 101 -6.10 4.86 -10.46
N VAL A 102 -6.04 5.05 -9.14
CA VAL A 102 -5.61 4.01 -8.19
C VAL A 102 -6.44 2.75 -8.39
N LEU A 103 -7.77 2.89 -8.42
CA LEU A 103 -8.68 1.76 -8.60
C LEU A 103 -8.53 1.11 -9.97
N ALA A 104 -8.54 1.90 -11.04
CA ALA A 104 -8.49 1.40 -12.41
C ALA A 104 -7.19 0.65 -12.76
N ARG A 105 -6.11 0.93 -12.03
CA ARG A 105 -4.79 0.33 -12.29
C ARG A 105 -4.39 -0.73 -11.27
N HIS A 106 -4.77 -0.57 -10.00
CA HIS A 106 -4.17 -1.35 -8.92
C HIS A 106 -5.18 -2.08 -8.03
N ALA A 107 -6.49 -1.79 -8.14
CA ALA A 107 -7.53 -2.53 -7.44
C ALA A 107 -8.12 -3.62 -8.36
N PRO A 108 -8.00 -4.91 -8.01
CA PRO A 108 -8.38 -5.98 -8.93
C PRO A 108 -9.86 -5.97 -9.30
N GLU A 109 -10.75 -5.55 -8.40
CA GLU A 109 -12.20 -5.45 -8.65
C GLU A 109 -12.57 -4.38 -9.69
N HIS A 110 -11.67 -3.41 -9.88
CA HIS A 110 -11.88 -2.21 -10.67
C HIS A 110 -10.91 -2.08 -11.85
N PHE A 111 -10.03 -3.05 -12.06
CA PHE A 111 -9.01 -3.00 -13.10
C PHE A 111 -9.64 -2.89 -14.49
N ILE A 112 -9.16 -1.96 -15.32
CA ILE A 112 -9.79 -1.65 -16.62
C ILE A 112 -9.14 -2.32 -17.84
N GLY A 113 -8.13 -3.16 -17.64
CA GLY A 113 -7.30 -3.68 -18.73
C GLY A 113 -6.16 -2.74 -19.13
N ASN A 114 -5.42 -3.11 -20.19
CA ASN A 114 -4.21 -2.42 -20.66
C ASN A 114 -3.09 -2.33 -19.60
N PRO A 115 -2.61 -3.48 -19.08
CA PRO A 115 -1.53 -3.49 -18.08
C PRO A 115 -0.27 -2.82 -18.65
N THR A 116 0.55 -2.20 -17.80
CA THR A 116 1.92 -1.81 -18.17
C THR A 116 2.85 -3.04 -18.18
N PRO A 117 4.09 -2.93 -18.68
CA PRO A 117 5.05 -4.05 -18.62
C PRO A 117 5.29 -4.56 -17.20
N VAL A 118 5.31 -3.64 -16.24
CA VAL A 118 5.29 -3.94 -14.81
C VAL A 118 3.99 -3.36 -14.27
N GLN A 119 3.13 -4.22 -13.74
CA GLN A 119 1.85 -3.87 -13.14
C GLN A 119 1.78 -4.54 -11.78
N SER A 120 1.35 -3.82 -10.75
CA SER A 120 1.09 -4.39 -9.43
C SER A 120 -0.34 -4.16 -9.00
N PHE A 121 -0.88 -5.10 -8.22
CA PHE A 121 -2.26 -5.11 -7.76
C PHE A 121 -2.32 -5.40 -6.26
N PHE A 122 -3.22 -4.70 -5.58
CA PHE A 122 -3.54 -5.03 -4.19
C PHE A 122 -4.26 -6.38 -4.11
N ASN A 123 -4.20 -7.01 -2.93
CA ASN A 123 -5.01 -8.21 -2.66
C ASN A 123 -6.50 -7.91 -2.84
N PRO A 124 -7.29 -8.89 -3.30
CA PRO A 124 -8.72 -8.72 -3.48
C PRO A 124 -9.46 -8.56 -2.15
N GLY A 125 -10.70 -8.08 -2.23
CA GLY A 125 -11.61 -7.90 -1.10
C GLY A 125 -11.48 -6.56 -0.39
N ARG A 126 -10.73 -5.59 -0.93
CA ARG A 126 -10.59 -4.27 -0.32
C ARG A 126 -11.74 -3.34 -0.70
N SER A 127 -12.30 -2.66 0.30
CA SER A 127 -13.25 -1.58 0.06
C SER A 127 -12.55 -0.31 -0.44
N LEU A 128 -13.29 0.57 -1.13
CA LEU A 128 -12.79 1.89 -1.56
C LEU A 128 -12.25 2.70 -0.38
N GLY A 129 -12.93 2.66 0.77
CA GLY A 129 -12.49 3.33 1.99
C GLY A 129 -11.18 2.77 2.55
N ASN A 130 -10.84 1.50 2.27
CA ASN A 130 -9.54 0.96 2.66
C ASN A 130 -8.40 1.60 1.85
N TYR A 131 -8.60 1.85 0.55
CA TYR A 131 -7.60 2.56 -0.26
C TYR A 131 -7.42 4.01 0.21
N GLU A 132 -8.51 4.72 0.51
CA GLU A 132 -8.46 6.07 1.09
C GLU A 132 -7.74 6.09 2.44
N ALA A 133 -8.02 5.13 3.32
CA ALA A 133 -7.36 5.02 4.62
C ALA A 133 -5.84 4.81 4.46
N ILE A 134 -5.42 3.90 3.57
CA ILE A 134 -3.98 3.67 3.29
C ILE A 134 -3.31 4.96 2.79
N ILE A 135 -3.96 5.71 1.89
CA ILE A 135 -3.45 7.00 1.42
C ILE A 135 -3.25 7.96 2.61
N GLY A 136 -4.26 8.09 3.46
CA GLY A 136 -4.20 8.94 4.66
C GLY A 136 -3.08 8.54 5.61
N ASP A 137 -2.92 7.25 5.88
CA ASP A 137 -1.88 6.71 6.75
C ASP A 137 -0.48 6.97 6.20
N ILE A 138 -0.25 6.74 4.89
CA ILE A 138 1.04 7.02 4.25
C ILE A 138 1.35 8.52 4.31
N ILE A 139 0.36 9.37 4.06
CA ILE A 139 0.54 10.84 4.15
C ILE A 139 0.90 11.25 5.57
N ALA A 140 0.23 10.70 6.58
CA ALA A 140 0.50 10.98 7.99
C ALA A 140 1.89 10.50 8.43
N GLN A 141 2.38 9.36 7.91
CA GLN A 141 3.71 8.84 8.19
C GLN A 141 4.83 9.67 7.54
N ASN A 142 4.56 10.32 6.40
CA ASN A 142 5.57 10.98 5.58
C ASN A 142 5.43 12.51 5.54
N ARG A 143 4.80 13.11 6.56
CA ARG A 143 4.44 14.54 6.59
C ARG A 143 5.60 15.47 6.22
N THR A 144 6.77 15.29 6.82
CA THR A 144 7.94 16.16 6.60
C THR A 144 8.43 16.11 5.15
N GLN A 145 8.53 14.92 4.55
CA GLN A 145 8.96 14.79 3.16
C GLN A 145 7.94 15.42 2.20
N ILE A 146 6.65 15.23 2.47
CA ILE A 146 5.56 15.81 1.68
C ILE A 146 5.55 17.33 1.80
N ALA A 147 5.73 17.88 2.99
CA ALA A 147 5.83 19.32 3.20
C ALA A 147 6.94 19.95 2.35
N ASN A 148 8.10 19.28 2.27
CA ASN A 148 9.24 19.78 1.52
C ASN A 148 9.09 19.64 0.00
N TYR A 149 8.52 18.53 -0.48
CA TYR A 149 8.61 18.16 -1.90
C TYR A 149 7.27 17.87 -2.59
N GLY A 150 6.24 17.48 -1.85
CA GLY A 150 4.95 17.04 -2.39
C GLY A 150 4.15 18.14 -3.09
N PHE A 151 4.42 19.41 -2.76
CA PHE A 151 3.76 20.58 -3.34
C PHE A 151 4.49 21.17 -4.55
N THR A 152 5.56 20.52 -5.02
CA THR A 152 6.31 20.95 -6.21
C THR A 152 5.75 20.33 -7.48
N SER A 153 6.11 20.88 -8.65
CA SER A 153 5.77 20.31 -9.96
C SER A 153 6.44 18.96 -10.25
N ASN A 154 7.56 18.66 -9.59
CA ASN A 154 8.20 17.34 -9.68
C ASN A 154 7.54 16.34 -8.71
N GLY A 155 7.03 16.84 -7.59
CA GLY A 155 6.38 16.03 -6.56
C GLY A 155 7.37 15.22 -5.72
N THR A 156 6.85 14.20 -5.07
CA THR A 156 7.62 13.26 -4.26
C THR A 156 6.99 11.88 -4.28
N VAL A 157 7.81 10.87 -4.02
CA VAL A 157 7.38 9.49 -3.82
C VAL A 157 7.63 9.15 -2.37
N VAL A 158 6.59 8.72 -1.68
CA VAL A 158 6.64 8.28 -0.30
C VAL A 158 6.16 6.84 -0.19
N TYR A 159 6.53 6.20 0.90
CA TYR A 159 6.20 4.80 1.15
C TYR A 159 5.57 4.68 2.52
N GLY A 160 4.62 3.77 2.68
CA GLY A 160 4.19 3.32 3.99
C GLY A 160 3.91 1.84 3.97
N ASN A 161 3.86 1.25 5.16
CA ASN A 161 3.69 -0.19 5.31
C ASN A 161 2.25 -0.50 5.67
N VAL A 162 1.66 -1.45 4.95
CA VAL A 162 0.40 -2.12 5.33
C VAL A 162 0.72 -3.57 5.70
N SER A 163 -0.25 -4.33 6.23
CA SER A 163 0.00 -5.71 6.66
C SER A 163 0.53 -6.64 5.57
N GLN A 164 0.29 -6.30 4.29
CA GLN A 164 0.75 -7.07 3.13
C GLN A 164 2.12 -6.64 2.60
N GLY A 165 2.66 -5.50 3.03
CA GLY A 165 3.95 -5.00 2.56
C GLY A 165 3.98 -3.49 2.33
N SER A 166 5.05 -3.03 1.67
CA SER A 166 5.26 -1.62 1.37
C SER A 166 4.34 -1.16 0.23
N VAL A 167 3.74 0.02 0.40
CA VAL A 167 2.89 0.68 -0.59
C VAL A 167 3.55 1.99 -0.98
N ARG A 168 3.67 2.20 -2.29
CA ARG A 168 4.20 3.42 -2.87
C ARG A 168 3.06 4.39 -3.14
N LEU A 169 3.23 5.64 -2.71
CA LEU A 169 2.31 6.73 -2.97
C LEU A 169 3.06 7.87 -3.68
N VAL A 170 2.51 8.36 -4.77
CA VAL A 170 3.07 9.47 -5.55
C VAL A 170 2.22 10.72 -5.32
N ILE A 171 2.86 11.80 -4.86
CA ILE A 171 2.20 13.10 -4.63
C ILE A 171 2.90 14.16 -5.47
N LYS A 172 2.15 14.97 -6.21
CA LYS A 172 2.69 16.04 -7.05
C LYS A 172 1.76 17.25 -7.04
N GLY A 173 2.32 18.44 -6.86
CA GLY A 173 1.55 19.69 -6.77
C GLY A 173 0.49 19.68 -5.66
N GLY A 174 0.72 18.95 -4.57
CA GLY A 174 -0.26 18.78 -3.48
C GLY A 174 -1.39 17.80 -3.80
N LYS A 175 -1.28 17.00 -4.86
CA LYS A 175 -2.32 16.03 -5.25
C LYS A 175 -1.81 14.60 -5.19
N VAL A 176 -2.67 13.68 -4.77
CA VAL A 176 -2.43 12.24 -4.91
C VAL A 176 -2.51 11.86 -6.39
N ILE A 177 -1.40 11.38 -6.93
CA ILE A 177 -1.32 10.96 -8.33
C ILE A 177 -1.69 9.49 -8.44
N THR A 178 -1.00 8.62 -7.72
CA THR A 178 -1.24 7.18 -7.75
C THR A 178 -0.74 6.53 -6.48
N MET A 179 -1.25 5.34 -6.20
CA MET A 179 -0.87 4.50 -5.08
C MET A 179 -0.87 3.05 -5.54
N TYR A 180 0.19 2.30 -5.23
CA TYR A 180 0.28 0.89 -5.62
C TYR A 180 1.23 0.08 -4.73
N PRO A 181 1.06 -1.25 -4.70
CA PRO A 181 2.01 -2.17 -4.07
C PRO A 181 3.43 -2.00 -4.58
N SER A 182 4.39 -1.87 -3.66
CA SER A 182 5.80 -1.70 -3.98
C SER A 182 6.54 -3.01 -3.75
N GLY A 183 6.88 -3.72 -4.83
CA GLY A 183 7.65 -4.97 -4.77
C GLY A 183 6.82 -6.21 -4.43
N TRP A 184 5.49 -6.11 -4.43
CA TRP A 184 4.56 -7.22 -4.27
C TRP A 184 3.33 -7.00 -5.16
N GLY A 185 2.45 -8.00 -5.27
CA GLY A 185 1.26 -7.86 -6.10
C GLY A 185 1.57 -7.93 -7.60
N LEU A 186 2.72 -8.48 -8.02
CA LEU A 186 3.23 -8.32 -9.38
C LEU A 186 2.40 -9.14 -10.37
N GLY A 187 2.04 -8.52 -11.48
CA GLY A 187 1.31 -9.15 -12.56
C GLY A 187 2.21 -9.60 -13.69
N GLU A 188 2.03 -10.86 -14.09
CA GLU A 188 2.69 -11.47 -15.23
C GLU A 188 1.70 -11.62 -16.38
N ARG A 189 2.03 -11.06 -17.54
CA ARG A 189 1.23 -11.22 -18.74
C ARG A 189 1.29 -12.65 -19.24
N GLN A 190 0.11 -13.22 -19.44
CA GLN A 190 -0.07 -14.52 -20.06
C GLN A 190 -0.38 -14.29 -21.55
N TYR A 191 0.43 -14.90 -22.43
CA TYR A 191 0.31 -14.79 -23.88
C TYR A 191 -0.45 -15.98 -24.47
#